data_AF-A0AA88QKI0-F1
#
_entry.id   AF-A0AA88QKI0-F1
#
_cell.length_a   1.000
_cell.length_b   1.000
_cell.length_c   1.000
_cell.angle_alpha   90.00
_cell.angle_beta   90.00
_cell.angle_gamma   90.00
#
_symmetry.space_group_name_H-M   'P 1'
#
loop_
_entity.id
_entity.type
_entity.pdbx_description
1 polymer ?
#
loop_
_entity_poly.entity_id
_entity_poly.type
_entity_poly.pdbx_seq_one_letter_code
_entity_poly.pdbx_strand_id
1 'polypeptide(L)'
;PKKVLHAVKECVLKIALVHFNVSFNVVDIESEDELLRTCPSSSPLSLLRSAFGVEVCSSLHELDVSNSILKLSGYISGPCETFSV
;
A
#
# COMPACT_ATOMS: atom_id res chain seq x y z
N PRO A 1 12.57 15.63 -12.19
CA PRO A 1 11.24 15.98 -11.64
C PRO A 1 10.32 14.76 -11.44
N LYS A 2 9.83 14.11 -12.50
CA LYS A 2 8.84 13.00 -12.40
C LYS A 2 9.30 11.80 -11.56
N LYS A 3 10.59 11.44 -11.62
CA LYS A 3 11.15 10.35 -10.79
C LYS A 3 11.07 10.62 -9.28
N VAL A 4 11.26 11.88 -8.87
CA VAL A 4 11.17 12.28 -7.45
C VAL A 4 9.72 12.24 -7.00
N LEU A 5 8.79 12.77 -7.80
CA LEU A 5 7.35 12.71 -7.50
C LEU A 5 6.86 11.26 -7.38
N HIS A 6 7.34 10.36 -8.26
CA HIS A 6 7.07 8.93 -8.15
C HIS A 6 7.59 8.33 -6.83
N ALA A 7 8.83 8.64 -6.46
CA ALA A 7 9.40 8.17 -5.19
C ALA A 7 8.63 8.70 -3.97
N VAL A 8 8.17 9.96 -4.00
CA VAL A 8 7.32 10.54 -2.97
C VAL A 8 5.98 9.80 -2.90
N LYS A 9 5.33 9.58 -4.04
CA LYS A 9 4.08 8.80 -4.13
C LYS A 9 4.24 7.39 -3.51
N GLU A 10 5.28 6.65 -3.90
CA GLU A 10 5.55 5.32 -3.34
C GLU A 10 5.83 5.35 -1.84
N CYS A 11 6.57 6.36 -1.37
CA CYS A 11 6.86 6.54 0.05
C CYS A 11 5.57 6.77 0.85
N VAL A 12 4.71 7.69 0.41
CA VAL A 12 3.45 7.98 1.09
C VAL A 12 2.51 6.77 1.02
N LEU A 13 2.47 6.03 -0.08
CA LEU A 13 1.68 4.80 -0.17
C LEU A 13 2.12 3.76 0.89
N LYS A 14 3.42 3.56 1.10
CA LYS A 14 3.94 2.65 2.14
C LYS A 14 3.50 3.09 3.55
N ILE A 15 3.50 4.39 3.82
CA ILE A 15 3.01 4.94 5.09
C ILE A 15 1.51 4.70 5.24
N ALA A 16 0.73 4.94 4.18
CA ALA A 16 -0.71 4.73 4.16
C ALA A 16 -1.10 3.27 4.41
N LEU A 17 -0.30 2.30 3.94
CA LEU A 17 -0.53 0.88 4.21
C LEU A 17 -0.36 0.50 5.68
N VAL A 18 0.57 1.15 6.38
CA VAL A 18 0.75 0.96 7.84
C VAL A 18 -0.35 1.67 8.62
N HIS A 19 -0.74 2.87 8.18
CA HIS A 19 -1.77 3.70 8.78
C HIS A 19 -3.06 3.71 7.96
N PHE A 20 -3.58 2.52 7.66
CA PHE A 20 -4.70 2.34 6.72
C PHE A 20 -6.02 2.99 7.19
N ASN A 21 -6.11 3.42 8.44
CA ASN A 21 -7.23 4.17 9.01
C ASN A 21 -7.08 5.70 8.88
N VAL A 22 -6.01 6.19 8.25
CA VAL A 22 -5.73 7.61 8.00
C VAL A 22 -5.85 7.89 6.51
N SER A 23 -6.39 9.06 6.17
CA SER A 23 -6.44 9.53 4.78
C SER A 23 -5.16 10.28 4.43
N PHE A 24 -4.58 9.95 3.27
CA PHE A 24 -3.43 10.64 2.71
C PHE A 24 -3.81 11.23 1.35
N ASN A 25 -3.40 12.48 1.12
CA ASN A 25 -3.57 13.15 -0.17
C ASN A 25 -2.23 13.79 -0.57
N VAL A 26 -1.75 13.46 -1.76
CA VAL A 26 -0.50 13.98 -2.33
C VAL A 26 -0.82 14.66 -3.65
N VAL A 27 -0.55 15.95 -3.72
CA VAL A 27 -0.84 16.80 -4.88
C VAL A 27 0.45 17.44 -5.35
N ASP A 28 0.69 17.42 -6.65
CA ASP A 28 1.71 18.25 -7.28
C ASP A 28 1.15 19.68 -7.39
N ILE A 29 1.76 20.62 -6.68
CA ILE A 29 1.25 22.00 -6.61
C ILE A 29 1.43 22.71 -7.96
N GLU A 30 2.45 22.38 -8.74
CA GLU A 30 2.73 23.09 -9.99
C GLU A 30 1.76 22.71 -11.10
N SER A 31 1.41 21.43 -11.22
CA SER A 31 0.45 20.95 -12.23
C SER A 31 -0.98 20.80 -11.71
N GLU A 32 -1.19 20.96 -10.40
CA GLU A 32 -2.43 20.65 -9.68
C GLU A 32 -2.85 19.17 -9.79
N ASP A 33 -1.95 18.29 -10.23
CA ASP A 33 -2.22 16.86 -10.39
C ASP A 33 -2.28 16.15 -9.04
N GLU A 34 -3.34 15.36 -8.83
CA GLU A 34 -3.42 14.43 -7.72
C GLU A 34 -2.56 13.18 -7.99
N LEU A 35 -1.49 13.02 -7.21
CA LEU A 35 -0.55 11.91 -7.34
C LEU A 35 -1.03 10.65 -6.60
N LEU A 36 -1.66 10.84 -5.45
CA LEU A 36 -2.18 9.78 -4.58
C LEU A 36 -3.30 10.32 -3.70
N ARG A 37 -4.40 9.58 -3.62
CA ARG A 37 -5.45 9.76 -2.61
C ARG A 37 -5.79 8.42 -1.99
N THR A 38 -5.81 8.37 -0.66
CA THR A 38 -6.24 7.21 0.10
C THR A 38 -7.41 7.56 0.99
N CYS A 39 -8.36 6.64 1.09
CA CYS A 39 -9.47 6.74 2.04
C CYS A 39 -9.16 5.86 3.27
N PRO A 40 -9.58 6.27 4.48
CA PRO A 40 -9.54 5.39 5.64
C PRO A 40 -10.27 4.09 5.35
N SER A 41 -9.67 2.99 5.78
CA SER A 41 -10.17 1.63 5.60
C SER A 41 -10.21 0.91 6.95
N SER A 42 -11.02 -0.15 7.03
CA SER A 42 -11.00 -1.11 8.13
C SER A 42 -9.92 -2.17 7.97
N SER A 43 -9.34 -2.32 6.77
CA SER A 43 -8.29 -3.29 6.47
C SER A 43 -7.26 -2.73 5.48
N PRO A 44 -5.96 -3.06 5.64
CA PRO A 44 -4.93 -2.68 4.66
C PRO A 44 -5.14 -3.35 3.29
N LEU A 45 -5.88 -4.47 3.19
CA LEU A 45 -6.19 -5.10 1.90
C LEU A 45 -7.02 -4.21 0.99
N SER A 46 -7.97 -3.45 1.53
CA SER A 46 -8.79 -2.55 0.71
C SER A 46 -7.94 -1.45 0.09
N LEU A 47 -6.92 -0.99 0.82
CA LEU A 47 -5.98 0.01 0.33
C LEU A 47 -5.02 -0.60 -0.72
N LEU A 48 -4.51 -1.81 -0.49
CA LEU A 48 -3.71 -2.56 -1.47
C LEU A 48 -4.50 -2.76 -2.77
N ARG A 49 -5.79 -3.10 -2.68
CA ARG A 49 -6.65 -3.30 -3.86
C ARG A 49 -6.83 -2.02 -4.66
N SER A 50 -6.96 -0.89 -3.97
CA SER A 50 -7.04 0.42 -4.62
C SER A 50 -5.72 0.82 -5.29
N ALA A 51 -4.58 0.43 -4.73
CA ALA A 51 -3.26 0.87 -5.20
C ALA A 51 -2.64 -0.04 -6.26
N PHE A 52 -2.85 -1.36 -6.15
CA PHE A 52 -2.18 -2.39 -6.94
C PHE A 52 -3.15 -3.27 -7.74
N GLY A 53 -4.46 -3.06 -7.62
CA GLY A 53 -5.47 -3.85 -8.32
C GLY A 53 -5.89 -5.13 -7.58
N VAL A 54 -6.90 -5.80 -8.13
CA VAL A 54 -7.49 -7.00 -7.53
C VAL A 54 -6.59 -8.22 -7.72
N GLU A 55 -5.83 -8.27 -8.82
CA GLU A 55 -4.96 -9.39 -9.17
C GLU A 55 -3.86 -9.57 -8.11
N VAL A 56 -3.19 -8.46 -7.76
CA VAL A 56 -2.19 -8.45 -6.69
C VAL A 56 -2.82 -8.83 -5.35
N CYS A 57 -4.02 -8.35 -5.04
CA CYS A 57 -4.66 -8.70 -3.76
C CYS A 57 -5.07 -10.16 -3.67
N SER A 58 -5.50 -10.78 -4.78
CA SER A 58 -5.95 -12.17 -4.79
C SER A 58 -4.85 -13.20 -4.55
N SER A 59 -3.59 -12.80 -4.77
CA SER A 59 -2.39 -13.62 -4.60
C SER A 59 -1.71 -13.40 -3.24
N LEU A 60 -2.24 -12.48 -2.43
CA LEU A 60 -1.75 -12.23 -1.08
C LEU A 60 -2.39 -13.17 -0.06
N HIS A 61 -1.55 -13.71 0.82
CA HIS A 61 -1.92 -14.53 1.95
C HIS A 61 -1.67 -13.77 3.24
N GLU A 62 -2.64 -13.84 4.16
CA GLU A 62 -2.52 -13.25 5.48
C GLU A 62 -1.45 -13.98 6.30
N LEU A 63 -0.62 -13.20 6.96
CA LEU A 63 0.29 -13.63 8.01
C LEU A 63 -0.25 -13.08 9.33
N ASP A 64 -0.50 -13.95 10.29
CA ASP A 64 -0.70 -13.57 11.70
C ASP A 64 -0.07 -14.65 12.57
N VAL A 65 1.22 -14.47 12.85
CA VAL A 65 2.02 -15.40 13.64
C VAL A 65 2.60 -14.65 14.82
N SER A 66 2.43 -15.20 16.01
CA SER A 66 2.97 -14.60 17.23
C SER A 66 3.63 -15.64 18.12
N ASN A 67 4.65 -15.21 18.84
CA ASN A 67 5.22 -15.92 19.99
C ASN A 67 5.31 -14.94 21.18
N SER A 68 5.95 -15.34 22.27
CA SER A 68 6.05 -14.50 23.49
C SER A 68 6.91 -13.24 23.34
N ILE A 69 7.69 -13.12 22.26
CA ILE A 69 8.67 -12.04 22.04
C ILE A 69 8.26 -11.16 20.86
N LEU A 70 7.68 -11.75 19.82
CA LEU A 70 7.45 -11.10 18.54
C LEU A 70 6.11 -11.52 17.94
N LYS A 71 5.42 -10.52 17.38
CA LYS A 71 4.25 -10.68 16.52
C LYS A 71 4.62 -10.24 15.11
N LEU A 72 4.39 -11.12 14.13
CA LEU A 72 4.47 -10.82 12.72
C LEU A 72 3.06 -10.89 12.14
N SER A 73 2.56 -9.76 11.67
CA SER A 73 1.25 -9.66 11.02
C SER A 73 1.34 -8.88 9.71
N GLY A 74 0.53 -9.25 8.73
CA GLY A 74 0.48 -8.56 7.44
C GLY A 74 0.05 -9.50 6.31
N TYR A 75 0.53 -9.22 5.09
CA TYR A 75 0.22 -10.00 3.91
C TYR A 75 1.49 -10.27 3.11
N ILE A 76 1.60 -11.48 2.53
CA ILE A 76 2.71 -11.87 1.65
C ILE A 76 2.17 -12.63 0.45
N SER A 77 2.79 -12.48 -0.71
CA SER A 77 2.40 -13.22 -1.90
C SER A 77 2.82 -14.69 -1.83
N GLY A 78 2.18 -15.53 -2.64
CA GLY A 78 2.64 -16.89 -2.88
C GLY A 78 4.05 -16.93 -3.49
N PRO A 79 4.80 -18.04 -3.31
CA PRO A 79 6.19 -18.16 -3.75
C PRO A 79 6.39 -18.13 -5.29
N CYS A 80 5.33 -18.36 -6.07
CA CYS A 80 5.38 -18.37 -7.53
C CYS A 80 4.75 -17.11 -8.16
N GLU A 81 4.31 -16.15 -7.35
CA GLU A 81 3.61 -14.96 -7.81
C GLU A 81 4.65 -13.89 -8.20
N THR A 82 4.71 -13.57 -9.49
CA THR A 82 5.51 -12.44 -10.01
C THR A 82 4.58 -11.33 -10.48
N PHE A 83 4.70 -10.16 -9.85
CA PHE A 83 3.99 -8.96 -10.27
C PHE A 83 4.89 -8.09 -11.13
N SER A 84 4.39 -7.63 -12.28
CA SER A 84 4.97 -6.50 -12.98
C SER A 84 4.60 -5.23 -12.19
N VAL A 85 5.55 -4.68 -11.44
CA VAL A 85 5.41 -3.37 -10.77
C VAL A 85 5.83 -2.27 -11.74
#